data_AF-A0A2J0N147-F1
#
_entry.id   AF-A0A2J0N147-F1
#
_cell.length_a   1.000
_cell.length_b   1.000
_cell.length_c   1.000
_cell.angle_alpha   90.00
_cell.angle_beta   90.00
_cell.angle_gamma   90.00
#
_symmetry.space_group_name_H-M   'P 1'
#
loop_
_entity.id
_entity.type
_entity.pdbx_description
1 polymer ?
#
loop_
_entity_poly.entity_id
_entity_poly.type
_entity_poly.pdbx_seq_one_letter_code
_entity_poly.pdbx_strand_id
1 'polypeptide(L)'
;MLEFIKRERMYIWMLIFILGINLLNIGYSRKKTADKKSVSSMTFQDMGVTEEKIKLFFESEKPAAVLFKYGIFTGIFMLLAGMAMNLFFLFGRKKIIPEKVPDKISVPWGIADVLKAAIIAVFSGYMLGALTSIVSKPLHFNIDPNLGMILGTFSIDVIAGITIFYFVMVKYREKLSSLGIASAGFYRNVLSGITAYVFILPILIAVLILSMLFLNAIGYKFPAQPVFDMFLEEKRSNVVLFLTVFVAILGPIIEEIFFRGFLYSAVRKRFGVLSGVLLSAALFSMLHTNVTGFAPIIILGILMAFLYETTGSLVAPMAVHIIHNSIIVGFVFFIKELIRG
;
A
#
# COMPACT_ATOMS: atom_id res chain seq x y z
N MET A 1 -10.92 -25.95 -25.91
CA MET A 1 -11.78 -25.49 -24.79
C MET A 1 -11.72 -26.45 -23.60
N LEU A 2 -12.05 -27.74 -23.78
CA LEU A 2 -11.99 -28.76 -22.72
C LEU A 2 -10.62 -28.89 -22.03
N GLU A 3 -9.51 -28.82 -22.77
CA GLU A 3 -8.16 -28.90 -22.16
C GLU A 3 -7.82 -27.68 -21.29
N PHE A 4 -8.24 -26.48 -21.71
CA PHE A 4 -8.09 -25.28 -20.89
C PHE A 4 -8.86 -25.43 -19.58
N ILE A 5 -10.12 -25.86 -19.65
CA ILE A 5 -10.95 -26.07 -18.45
C ILE A 5 -10.32 -27.14 -17.55
N LYS A 6 -9.84 -28.26 -18.10
CA LYS A 6 -9.17 -29.30 -17.31
C LYS A 6 -7.92 -28.77 -16.61
N ARG A 7 -7.09 -27.97 -17.29
CA ARG A 7 -5.87 -27.40 -16.73
C ARG A 7 -6.15 -26.33 -15.67
N GLU A 8 -7.15 -25.47 -15.90
CA GLU A 8 -7.44 -24.31 -15.05
C GLU A 8 -8.57 -24.56 -14.04
N ARG A 9 -9.08 -25.80 -13.96
CA ARG A 9 -10.26 -26.18 -13.15
C ARG A 9 -10.22 -25.66 -11.72
N MET A 10 -9.06 -25.74 -11.08
CA MET A 10 -8.89 -25.34 -9.67
C MET A 10 -9.14 -23.85 -9.49
N TYR A 11 -8.55 -23.01 -10.34
CA TYR A 11 -8.73 -21.56 -10.29
C TYR A 11 -10.15 -21.13 -10.64
N ILE A 12 -10.79 -21.84 -11.59
CA ILE A 12 -12.18 -21.62 -11.94
C ILE A 12 -13.09 -21.90 -10.73
N TRP A 13 -12.88 -23.01 -10.03
CA TRP A 13 -13.65 -23.33 -8.82
C TRP A 13 -13.44 -22.32 -7.69
N MET A 14 -12.19 -21.87 -7.48
CA MET A 14 -11.89 -20.80 -6.52
C MET A 14 -12.62 -19.50 -6.86
N LEU A 15 -12.64 -19.10 -8.13
CA LEU A 15 -13.37 -17.92 -8.60
C LEU A 15 -14.87 -18.06 -8.40
N ILE A 16 -15.46 -19.21 -8.76
CA ILE A 16 -16.88 -19.49 -8.55
C ILE A 16 -17.21 -19.38 -7.06
N PHE A 17 -16.37 -19.92 -6.18
CA PHE A 17 -16.52 -19.82 -4.74
C PHE A 17 -16.51 -18.35 -4.28
N ILE A 18 -15.49 -17.56 -4.67
CA ILE A 18 -15.36 -16.15 -4.30
C ILE A 18 -16.60 -15.35 -4.77
N LEU A 19 -17.02 -15.55 -6.01
CA LEU A 19 -18.20 -14.90 -6.58
C LEU A 19 -19.47 -15.29 -5.83
N GLY A 20 -19.65 -16.57 -5.52
CA GLY A 20 -20.79 -17.07 -4.76
C GLY A 20 -20.90 -16.41 -3.39
N ILE A 21 -19.81 -16.34 -2.63
CA ILE A 21 -19.77 -15.67 -1.32
C ILE A 21 -20.11 -14.19 -1.45
N ASN A 22 -19.54 -13.49 -2.43
CA ASN A 22 -19.81 -12.06 -2.62
C ASN A 22 -21.25 -11.78 -3.02
N LEU A 23 -21.86 -12.61 -3.88
CA LEU A 23 -23.28 -12.50 -4.24
C LEU A 23 -24.20 -12.70 -3.02
N LEU A 24 -23.89 -13.67 -2.16
CA LEU A 24 -24.64 -13.88 -0.91
C LEU A 24 -24.52 -12.67 0.04
N ASN A 25 -23.31 -12.09 0.15
CA ASN A 25 -23.06 -10.93 1.00
C ASN A 25 -23.76 -9.65 0.51
N ILE A 26 -23.91 -9.45 -0.81
CA ILE A 26 -24.67 -8.34 -1.38
C ILE A 26 -26.14 -8.37 -0.92
N GLY A 27 -26.74 -9.57 -0.85
CA GLY A 27 -28.10 -9.77 -0.34
C GLY A 27 -28.26 -9.47 1.15
N TYR A 28 -27.22 -9.74 1.95
CA TYR A 28 -27.21 -9.49 3.39
C TYR A 28 -26.95 -8.02 3.76
N SER A 29 -26.06 -7.33 3.03
CA SER A 29 -25.64 -5.95 3.32
C SER A 29 -26.76 -4.91 3.15
N ARG A 30 -27.67 -5.11 2.18
CA ARG A 30 -28.85 -4.24 1.98
C ARG A 30 -29.78 -4.16 3.20
N LYS A 31 -29.69 -5.10 4.15
CA LYS A 31 -30.54 -5.18 5.36
C LYS A 31 -29.94 -4.49 6.59
N LYS A 32 -28.64 -4.15 6.59
CA LYS A 32 -27.89 -3.74 7.80
C LYS A 32 -27.42 -2.27 7.78
N THR A 33 -27.56 -1.57 6.66
CA THR A 33 -27.10 -0.18 6.48
C THR A 33 -27.99 0.88 7.14
N ALA A 34 -29.03 0.51 7.88
CA ALA A 34 -29.95 1.47 8.50
C ALA A 34 -29.48 2.05 9.85
N ASP A 35 -28.50 1.47 10.55
CA ASP A 35 -28.38 1.70 12.01
C ASP A 35 -26.96 1.88 12.60
N LYS A 36 -25.94 2.25 11.81
CA LYS A 36 -24.61 2.58 12.37
C LYS A 36 -24.24 4.04 12.10
N LYS A 37 -24.40 4.90 13.12
CA LYS A 37 -23.56 6.09 13.26
C LYS A 37 -22.16 5.61 13.64
N SER A 38 -21.22 5.70 12.69
CA SER A 38 -19.80 5.49 12.98
C SER A 38 -19.26 6.70 13.73
N VAL A 39 -18.26 6.48 14.57
CA VAL A 39 -17.50 7.50 15.32
C VAL A 39 -16.71 8.44 14.38
N SER A 40 -16.78 8.27 13.05
CA SER A 40 -15.72 8.65 12.12
C SER A 40 -16.04 9.72 11.08
N SER A 41 -17.15 10.45 11.26
CA SER A 41 -17.33 11.76 10.62
C SER A 41 -16.73 12.90 11.48
N MET A 42 -15.96 12.53 12.51
CA MET A 42 -15.40 13.45 13.49
C MET A 42 -14.23 14.23 12.87
N THR A 43 -14.34 15.56 12.93
CA THR A 43 -13.22 16.47 12.70
C THR A 43 -12.15 16.26 13.79
N PHE A 44 -10.93 16.78 13.60
CA PHE A 44 -9.91 16.78 14.66
C PHE A 44 -10.46 17.37 15.98
N GLN A 45 -11.35 18.35 15.86
CA GLN A 45 -12.04 18.99 16.97
C GLN A 45 -12.98 18.01 17.70
N ASP A 46 -13.72 17.19 16.96
CA ASP A 46 -14.59 16.15 17.52
C ASP A 46 -13.78 14.99 18.17
N MET A 47 -12.53 14.77 17.73
CA MET A 47 -11.59 13.83 18.37
C MET A 47 -10.94 14.41 19.65
N GLY A 48 -11.34 15.62 20.05
CA GLY A 48 -10.78 16.31 21.21
C GLY A 48 -9.34 16.79 20.99
N VAL A 49 -8.90 16.94 19.74
CA VAL A 49 -7.64 17.59 19.38
C VAL A 49 -7.92 19.10 19.27
N THR A 50 -7.50 19.85 20.28
CA THR A 50 -7.66 21.31 20.35
C THR A 50 -6.33 22.01 20.02
N GLU A 51 -6.40 23.27 19.60
CA GLU A 51 -5.20 24.11 19.39
C GLU A 51 -4.33 24.16 20.65
N GLU A 52 -4.95 24.21 21.84
CA GLU A 52 -4.27 24.19 23.13
C GLU A 52 -3.49 22.89 23.35
N LYS A 53 -4.09 21.73 23.08
CA LYS A 53 -3.39 20.44 23.18
C LYS A 53 -2.22 20.33 22.20
N ILE A 54 -2.40 20.84 20.99
CA ILE A 54 -1.32 20.92 19.99
C ILE A 54 -0.18 21.76 20.56
N LYS A 55 -0.49 22.97 21.04
CA LYS A 55 0.51 23.87 21.63
C LYS A 55 1.24 23.21 22.80
N LEU A 56 0.52 22.62 23.75
CA LEU A 56 1.10 21.92 24.90
C LEU A 56 1.99 20.74 24.48
N PHE A 57 1.58 19.97 23.47
CA PHE A 57 2.41 18.89 22.93
C PHE A 57 3.73 19.43 22.35
N PHE A 58 3.66 20.52 21.57
CA PHE A 58 4.85 21.17 21.01
C PHE A 58 5.71 21.91 22.05
N GLU A 59 5.16 22.28 23.20
CA GLU A 59 5.95 22.82 24.32
C GLU A 59 6.56 21.70 25.17
N SER A 60 6.00 20.49 25.12
CA SER A 60 6.52 19.35 25.88
C SER A 60 7.90 18.89 25.43
N GLU A 61 8.69 18.42 26.39
CA GLU A 61 9.98 17.74 26.19
C GLU A 61 9.82 16.21 26.11
N LYS A 62 8.58 15.70 26.02
CA LYS A 62 8.33 14.27 25.82
C LYS A 62 9.12 13.79 24.58
N PRO A 63 9.80 12.63 24.60
CA PRO A 63 10.56 12.14 23.45
C PRO A 63 9.75 12.10 22.15
N ALA A 64 8.46 11.75 22.23
CA ALA A 64 7.54 11.76 21.09
C ALA A 64 7.37 13.16 20.47
N ALA A 65 7.25 14.21 21.29
CA ALA A 65 7.13 15.58 20.81
C ALA A 65 8.42 16.09 20.17
N VAL A 66 9.56 15.74 20.75
CA VAL A 66 10.88 16.07 20.19
C VAL A 66 11.05 15.41 18.81
N LEU A 67 10.80 14.10 18.72
CA LEU A 67 10.85 13.36 17.46
C LEU A 67 9.90 13.94 16.40
N PHE A 68 8.69 14.33 16.81
CA PHE A 68 7.72 14.91 15.88
C PHE A 68 8.14 16.29 15.36
N LYS A 69 8.72 17.15 16.20
CA LYS A 69 9.30 18.45 15.78
C LYS A 69 10.40 18.24 14.72
N TYR A 70 11.32 17.31 14.96
CA TYR A 70 12.34 16.94 13.97
C TYR A 70 11.71 16.37 12.70
N GLY A 71 10.70 15.53 12.82
CA GLY A 71 9.95 14.98 11.68
C GLY A 71 9.31 16.07 10.81
N ILE A 72 8.67 17.08 11.42
CA ILE A 72 8.11 18.24 10.70
C ILE A 72 9.23 19.02 10.00
N PHE A 73 10.31 19.33 10.72
CA PHE A 73 11.42 20.07 10.14
C PHE A 73 12.02 19.34 8.92
N THR A 74 12.25 18.04 9.05
CA THR A 74 12.69 17.18 7.95
C THR A 74 11.68 17.15 6.80
N GLY A 75 10.39 17.05 7.10
CA GLY A 75 9.33 17.06 6.09
C GLY A 75 9.25 18.38 5.31
N ILE A 76 9.33 19.52 6.00
CA ILE A 76 9.39 20.85 5.38
C ILE A 76 10.66 20.98 4.53
N PHE A 77 11.80 20.54 5.04
CA PHE A 77 13.05 20.54 4.30
C PHE A 77 12.95 19.71 3.00
N MET A 78 12.39 18.50 3.08
CA MET A 78 12.16 17.64 1.90
C MET A 78 11.21 18.31 0.90
N LEU A 79 10.14 18.97 1.39
CA LEU A 79 9.20 19.70 0.54
C LEU A 79 9.89 20.85 -0.21
N LEU A 80 10.65 21.68 0.50
CA LEU A 80 11.39 22.80 -0.09
C LEU A 80 12.47 22.33 -1.06
N ALA A 81 13.21 21.28 -0.70
CA ALA A 81 14.20 20.64 -1.58
C ALA A 81 13.53 20.10 -2.86
N GLY A 82 12.39 19.41 -2.72
CA GLY A 82 11.60 18.93 -3.85
C GLY A 82 11.12 20.07 -4.75
N MET A 83 10.60 21.17 -4.18
CA MET A 83 10.20 22.35 -4.95
C MET A 83 11.39 22.96 -5.71
N ALA A 84 12.54 23.11 -5.06
CA ALA A 84 13.76 23.60 -5.69
C ALA A 84 14.22 22.70 -6.85
N MET A 85 14.17 21.37 -6.67
CA MET A 85 14.46 20.42 -7.74
C MET A 85 13.49 20.58 -8.91
N ASN A 86 12.18 20.62 -8.66
CA ASN A 86 11.16 20.81 -9.71
C ASN A 86 11.39 22.12 -10.49
N LEU A 87 11.67 23.22 -9.80
CA LEU A 87 12.00 24.52 -10.43
C LEU A 87 13.28 24.43 -11.26
N PHE A 88 14.33 23.81 -10.72
CA PHE A 88 15.57 23.59 -11.46
C PHE A 88 15.35 22.79 -12.74
N PHE A 89 14.46 21.80 -12.73
CA PHE A 89 14.12 21.01 -13.93
C PHE A 89 13.20 21.74 -14.91
N LEU A 90 12.27 22.57 -14.43
CA LEU A 90 11.40 23.38 -15.28
C LEU A 90 12.17 24.46 -16.03
N PHE A 91 13.14 25.11 -15.35
CA PHE A 91 13.93 26.20 -15.92
C PHE A 91 15.30 25.76 -16.46
N GLY A 92 15.79 24.59 -16.07
CA GLY A 92 17.02 24.00 -16.56
C GLY A 92 16.82 23.35 -17.92
N ARG A 93 17.55 23.80 -18.95
CA ARG A 93 17.50 23.27 -20.32
C ARG A 93 18.04 21.84 -20.50
N LYS A 94 18.00 20.99 -19.47
CA LYS A 94 18.45 19.59 -19.57
C LYS A 94 17.23 18.66 -19.63
N LYS A 95 16.96 18.12 -20.82
CA LYS A 95 16.15 16.90 -20.92
C LYS A 95 16.94 15.76 -20.29
N ILE A 96 16.54 15.28 -19.12
CA ILE A 96 16.96 13.95 -18.66
C ILE A 96 16.15 12.95 -19.49
N ILE A 97 16.67 12.63 -20.67
CA ILE A 97 16.26 11.41 -21.36
C ILE A 97 17.12 10.32 -20.74
N PRO A 98 16.56 9.38 -19.96
CA PRO A 98 17.35 8.28 -19.44
C PRO A 98 18.04 7.59 -20.61
N GLU A 99 19.36 7.46 -20.49
CA GLU A 99 20.18 6.69 -21.41
C GLU A 99 19.60 5.28 -21.49
N LYS A 100 19.33 4.84 -22.72
CA LYS A 100 18.71 3.56 -23.13
C LYS A 100 18.35 2.64 -21.96
N VAL A 101 17.05 2.59 -21.62
CA VAL A 101 16.50 1.66 -20.62
C VAL A 101 17.06 0.28 -20.91
N PRO A 102 17.78 -0.36 -19.97
CA PRO A 102 18.37 -1.66 -20.22
C PRO A 102 17.28 -2.66 -20.65
N ASP A 103 17.54 -3.50 -21.65
CA ASP A 103 16.70 -4.65 -22.03
C ASP A 103 16.69 -5.75 -20.94
N LYS A 104 16.47 -5.38 -19.67
CA LYS A 104 16.80 -6.22 -18.50
C LYS A 104 15.61 -7.01 -17.94
N ILE A 105 14.38 -6.53 -18.09
CA ILE A 105 13.22 -7.19 -17.46
C ILE A 105 12.55 -8.11 -18.49
N SER A 106 13.14 -9.28 -18.68
CA SER A 106 12.52 -10.41 -19.38
C SER A 106 12.14 -11.47 -18.35
N VAL A 107 10.85 -11.78 -18.26
CA VAL A 107 10.32 -12.72 -17.27
C VAL A 107 9.56 -13.87 -17.96
N PRO A 108 9.66 -15.11 -17.47
CA PRO A 108 9.00 -16.25 -18.11
C PRO A 108 7.49 -16.30 -17.83
N TRP A 109 7.02 -15.76 -16.71
CA TRP A 109 5.59 -15.72 -16.38
C TRP A 109 4.79 -14.72 -17.25
N GLY A 110 3.47 -14.84 -17.21
CA GLY A 110 2.55 -13.94 -17.90
C GLY A 110 1.38 -13.52 -17.02
N ILE A 111 0.45 -12.75 -17.61
CA ILE A 111 -0.71 -12.20 -16.90
C ILE A 111 -1.58 -13.30 -16.29
N ALA A 112 -1.69 -14.45 -16.94
CA ALA A 112 -2.44 -15.59 -16.39
C ALA A 112 -1.86 -16.08 -15.05
N ASP A 113 -0.55 -16.05 -14.86
CA ASP A 113 0.09 -16.44 -13.60
C ASP A 113 -0.16 -15.40 -12.50
N VAL A 114 -0.17 -14.13 -12.87
CA VAL A 114 -0.53 -13.03 -11.96
C VAL A 114 -1.97 -13.16 -11.47
N LEU A 115 -2.90 -13.42 -12.38
CA LEU A 115 -4.30 -13.66 -12.04
C LEU A 115 -4.47 -14.88 -11.12
N LYS A 116 -3.74 -15.97 -11.38
CA LYS A 116 -3.74 -17.16 -10.52
C LYS A 116 -3.23 -16.85 -9.12
N ALA A 117 -2.14 -16.10 -9.00
CA ALA A 117 -1.59 -15.69 -7.71
C ALA A 117 -2.60 -14.83 -6.93
N ALA A 118 -3.24 -13.86 -7.59
CA ALA A 118 -4.29 -13.04 -6.99
C ALA A 118 -5.50 -13.88 -6.53
N ILE A 119 -5.96 -14.83 -7.36
CA ILE A 119 -7.06 -15.74 -7.03
C ILE A 119 -6.72 -16.59 -5.80
N ILE A 120 -5.51 -17.16 -5.74
CA ILE A 120 -5.05 -17.93 -4.57
C ILE A 120 -5.03 -17.07 -3.32
N ALA A 121 -4.48 -15.86 -3.38
CA ALA A 121 -4.39 -14.96 -2.22
C ALA A 121 -5.78 -14.60 -1.68
N VAL A 122 -6.69 -14.17 -2.57
CA VAL A 122 -8.07 -13.81 -2.20
C VAL A 122 -8.84 -15.02 -1.67
N PHE A 123 -8.77 -16.16 -2.36
CA PHE A 123 -9.42 -17.40 -1.92
C PHE A 123 -8.93 -17.82 -0.54
N SER A 124 -7.61 -17.77 -0.30
CA SER A 124 -7.02 -18.13 0.99
C SER A 124 -7.46 -17.18 2.10
N GLY A 125 -7.66 -15.89 1.81
CA GLY A 125 -8.25 -14.94 2.75
C GLY A 125 -9.66 -15.36 3.20
N TYR A 126 -10.54 -15.77 2.26
CA TYR A 126 -11.86 -16.31 2.61
C TYR A 126 -11.76 -17.60 3.43
N MET A 127 -10.85 -18.52 3.05
CA MET A 127 -10.66 -19.77 3.78
C MET A 127 -10.16 -19.53 5.21
N LEU A 128 -9.23 -18.60 5.38
CA LEU A 128 -8.72 -18.23 6.70
C LEU A 128 -9.84 -17.66 7.57
N GLY A 129 -10.64 -16.71 7.05
CA GLY A 129 -11.77 -16.16 7.79
C GLY A 129 -12.84 -17.21 8.16
N ALA A 130 -13.11 -18.15 7.26
CA ALA A 130 -14.01 -19.28 7.54
C ALA A 130 -13.44 -20.21 8.62
N LEU A 131 -12.17 -20.59 8.51
CA LEU A 131 -11.47 -21.43 9.49
C LEU A 131 -11.46 -20.77 10.87
N THR A 132 -11.10 -19.49 10.94
CA THR A 132 -11.15 -18.71 12.18
C THR A 132 -12.55 -18.72 12.78
N SER A 133 -13.60 -18.55 11.98
CA SER A 133 -14.99 -18.61 12.44
C SER A 133 -15.43 -19.99 12.93
N ILE A 134 -14.93 -21.07 12.33
CA ILE A 134 -15.23 -22.46 12.72
C ILE A 134 -14.49 -22.85 13.99
N VAL A 135 -13.26 -22.39 14.19
CA VAL A 135 -12.42 -22.75 15.36
C VAL A 135 -12.76 -21.89 16.57
N SER A 136 -12.97 -20.59 16.39
CA SER A 136 -13.24 -19.65 17.49
C SER A 136 -14.55 -19.94 18.23
N LYS A 137 -15.61 -20.29 17.49
CA LYS A 137 -16.95 -20.48 18.07
C LYS A 137 -17.03 -21.66 19.05
N PRO A 138 -16.57 -22.89 18.73
CA PRO A 138 -16.60 -24.02 19.65
C PRO A 138 -15.65 -23.88 20.84
N LEU A 139 -14.51 -23.21 20.64
CA LEU A 139 -13.51 -23.00 21.70
C LEU A 139 -13.82 -21.78 22.58
N HIS A 140 -14.92 -21.06 22.31
CA HIS A 140 -15.26 -19.79 22.95
C HIS A 140 -14.11 -18.77 22.97
N PHE A 141 -13.23 -18.84 21.96
CA PHE A 141 -12.07 -17.97 21.84
C PHE A 141 -12.50 -16.70 21.10
N ASN A 142 -12.56 -15.58 21.80
CA ASN A 142 -12.94 -14.31 21.19
C ASN A 142 -11.67 -13.60 20.67
N ILE A 143 -11.51 -13.59 19.34
CA ILE A 143 -10.44 -12.82 18.71
C ILE A 143 -10.90 -11.38 18.65
N ASP A 144 -10.12 -10.49 19.26
CA ASP A 144 -10.29 -9.06 19.13
C ASP A 144 -10.41 -8.68 17.63
N PRO A 145 -11.47 -7.94 17.21
CA PRO A 145 -11.72 -7.67 15.80
C PRO A 145 -10.55 -6.99 15.07
N ASN A 146 -9.84 -6.09 15.75
CA ASN A 146 -8.68 -5.40 15.20
C ASN A 146 -7.53 -6.41 14.96
N LEU A 147 -7.20 -7.22 15.96
CA LEU A 147 -6.22 -8.30 15.81
C LEU A 147 -6.60 -9.30 14.71
N GLY A 148 -7.89 -9.66 14.61
CA GLY A 148 -8.38 -10.55 13.56
C GLY A 148 -8.19 -9.97 12.15
N MET A 149 -8.48 -8.68 11.96
CA MET A 149 -8.25 -7.99 10.68
C MET A 149 -6.76 -7.96 10.33
N ILE A 150 -5.90 -7.65 11.29
CA ILE A 150 -4.43 -7.57 11.12
C ILE A 150 -3.84 -8.92 10.71
N LEU A 151 -4.18 -9.97 11.46
CA LEU A 151 -3.69 -11.31 11.17
C LEU A 151 -4.22 -11.80 9.83
N GLY A 152 -5.46 -11.43 9.48
CA GLY A 152 -6.06 -11.70 8.18
C GLY A 152 -5.28 -11.06 7.04
N THR A 153 -5.06 -9.74 7.08
CA THR A 153 -4.32 -9.00 6.03
C THR A 153 -2.87 -9.48 5.92
N PHE A 154 -2.17 -9.62 7.04
CA PHE A 154 -0.82 -10.17 7.08
C PHE A 154 -0.74 -11.57 6.45
N SER A 155 -1.69 -12.45 6.77
CA SER A 155 -1.71 -13.80 6.22
C SER A 155 -1.93 -13.81 4.70
N ILE A 156 -2.80 -12.93 4.18
CA ILE A 156 -3.04 -12.80 2.74
C ILE A 156 -1.74 -12.38 2.02
N ASP A 157 -1.01 -11.41 2.57
CA ASP A 157 0.26 -10.94 2.00
C ASP A 157 1.33 -12.04 2.03
N VAL A 158 1.46 -12.76 3.15
CA VAL A 158 2.37 -13.90 3.26
C VAL A 158 2.02 -14.98 2.23
N ILE A 159 0.74 -15.31 2.07
CA ILE A 159 0.29 -16.28 1.07
C ILE A 159 0.58 -15.80 -0.35
N ALA A 160 0.37 -14.51 -0.63
CA ALA A 160 0.69 -13.92 -1.93
C ALA A 160 2.20 -14.02 -2.22
N GLY A 161 3.05 -13.68 -1.24
CA GLY A 161 4.51 -13.82 -1.34
C GLY A 161 4.96 -15.26 -1.58
N ILE A 162 4.43 -16.23 -0.81
CA ILE A 162 4.70 -17.66 -0.99
C ILE A 162 4.28 -18.12 -2.39
N THR A 163 3.10 -17.67 -2.85
CA THR A 163 2.57 -18.03 -4.16
C THR A 163 3.48 -17.50 -5.27
N ILE A 164 3.91 -16.24 -5.19
CA ILE A 164 4.86 -15.65 -6.14
C ILE A 164 6.18 -16.43 -6.14
N PHE A 165 6.72 -16.77 -4.97
CA PHE A 165 7.95 -17.59 -4.87
C PHE A 165 7.79 -18.96 -5.49
N TYR A 166 6.64 -19.62 -5.31
CA TYR A 166 6.33 -20.87 -6.00
C TYR A 166 6.37 -20.69 -7.53
N PHE A 167 5.69 -19.67 -8.07
CA PHE A 167 5.71 -19.42 -9.51
C PHE A 167 7.13 -19.16 -10.01
N VAL A 168 7.87 -18.27 -9.37
CA VAL A 168 9.21 -17.85 -9.81
C VAL A 168 10.22 -18.98 -9.65
N MET A 169 10.41 -19.49 -8.44
CA MET A 169 11.52 -20.40 -8.12
C MET A 169 11.22 -21.87 -8.41
N VAL A 170 9.97 -22.31 -8.28
CA VAL A 170 9.61 -23.73 -8.45
C VAL A 170 9.10 -24.00 -9.85
N LYS A 171 8.06 -23.26 -10.29
CA LYS A 171 7.43 -23.49 -11.59
C LYS A 171 8.35 -23.06 -12.75
N TYR A 172 8.91 -21.86 -12.67
CA TYR A 172 9.77 -21.32 -13.73
C TYR A 172 11.26 -21.56 -13.49
N ARG A 173 11.66 -22.04 -12.31
CA ARG A 173 13.07 -22.28 -11.93
C ARG A 173 13.96 -21.04 -12.08
N GLU A 174 13.37 -19.87 -11.89
CA GLU A 174 14.06 -18.58 -11.94
C GLU A 174 14.61 -18.18 -10.57
N LYS A 175 15.59 -17.27 -10.58
CA LYS A 175 16.14 -16.66 -9.36
C LYS A 175 15.27 -15.48 -8.93
N LEU A 176 15.30 -15.14 -7.63
CA LEU A 176 14.63 -13.93 -7.10
C LEU A 176 15.13 -12.63 -7.74
N SER A 177 16.35 -12.64 -8.29
CA SER A 177 16.87 -11.52 -9.08
C SER A 177 16.06 -11.23 -10.34
N SER A 178 15.30 -12.19 -10.87
CA SER A 178 14.36 -11.99 -11.99
C SER A 178 13.20 -11.06 -11.62
N LEU A 179 12.85 -10.98 -10.34
CA LEU A 179 11.89 -10.00 -9.81
C LEU A 179 12.54 -8.62 -9.59
N GLY A 180 13.86 -8.49 -9.72
CA GLY A 180 14.62 -7.29 -9.35
C GLY A 180 15.07 -7.25 -7.89
N ILE A 181 14.98 -8.38 -7.16
CA ILE A 181 15.58 -8.52 -5.83
C ILE A 181 17.08 -8.81 -6.01
N ALA A 182 17.90 -7.76 -5.96
CA ALA A 182 19.36 -7.88 -6.07
C ALA A 182 20.05 -6.94 -5.07
N SER A 183 21.13 -7.44 -4.46
CA SER A 183 22.00 -6.64 -3.57
C SER A 183 22.91 -5.67 -4.33
N ALA A 184 23.11 -5.92 -5.63
CA ALA A 184 23.93 -5.07 -6.49
C ALA A 184 23.35 -3.66 -6.56
N GLY A 185 24.17 -2.65 -6.23
CA GLY A 185 23.76 -1.26 -6.25
C GLY A 185 22.71 -0.89 -5.19
N PHE A 186 22.56 -1.67 -4.11
CA PHE A 186 21.58 -1.43 -3.04
C PHE A 186 21.55 0.04 -2.59
N TYR A 187 22.69 0.59 -2.16
CA TYR A 187 22.78 1.98 -1.70
C TYR A 187 22.39 2.99 -2.79
N ARG A 188 22.81 2.77 -4.05
CA ARG A 188 22.44 3.61 -5.18
C ARG A 188 20.94 3.59 -5.42
N ASN A 189 20.31 2.42 -5.33
CA ASN A 189 18.86 2.27 -5.55
C ASN A 189 18.05 2.89 -4.39
N VAL A 190 18.51 2.75 -3.14
CA VAL A 190 17.93 3.45 -1.99
C VAL A 190 18.01 4.97 -2.18
N LEU A 191 19.19 5.50 -2.53
CA LEU A 191 19.38 6.93 -2.77
C LEU A 191 18.52 7.42 -3.95
N SER A 192 18.40 6.62 -5.01
CA SER A 192 17.51 6.93 -6.14
C SER A 192 16.06 7.02 -5.70
N GLY A 193 15.59 6.09 -4.86
CA GLY A 193 14.25 6.11 -4.28
C GLY A 193 14.02 7.34 -3.40
N ILE A 194 14.95 7.66 -2.48
CA ILE A 194 14.87 8.85 -1.62
C ILE A 194 14.79 10.12 -2.47
N THR A 195 15.70 10.28 -3.44
CA THR A 195 15.77 11.46 -4.31
C THR A 195 14.49 11.62 -5.11
N ALA A 196 13.97 10.53 -5.67
CA ALA A 196 12.74 10.52 -6.41
C ALA A 196 11.51 10.83 -5.54
N TYR A 197 11.50 10.35 -4.29
CA TYR A 197 10.45 10.68 -3.33
C TYR A 197 10.46 12.17 -2.97
N VAL A 198 11.63 12.73 -2.65
CA VAL A 198 11.80 14.17 -2.39
C VAL A 198 11.34 15.00 -3.59
N PHE A 199 11.70 14.59 -4.80
CA PHE A 199 11.28 15.25 -6.04
C PHE A 199 9.76 15.25 -6.23
N ILE A 200 9.08 14.11 -5.99
CA ILE A 200 7.63 14.00 -6.22
C ILE A 200 6.79 14.56 -5.07
N LEU A 201 7.34 14.68 -3.86
CA LEU A 201 6.61 15.04 -2.65
C LEU A 201 5.75 16.32 -2.78
N PRO A 202 6.25 17.44 -3.36
CA PRO A 202 5.42 18.64 -3.55
C PRO A 202 4.19 18.37 -4.43
N ILE A 203 4.34 17.55 -5.47
CA ILE A 203 3.27 17.18 -6.39
C ILE A 203 2.25 16.29 -5.67
N LEU A 204 2.70 15.33 -4.86
CA LEU A 204 1.80 14.49 -4.06
C LEU A 204 0.95 15.32 -3.10
N ILE A 205 1.55 16.29 -2.40
CA ILE A 205 0.83 17.18 -1.48
C ILE A 205 -0.17 18.05 -2.24
N ALA A 206 0.24 18.64 -3.36
CA ALA A 206 -0.64 19.45 -4.19
C ALA A 206 -1.86 18.65 -4.68
N VAL A 207 -1.64 17.43 -5.19
CA VAL A 207 -2.71 16.56 -5.68
C VAL A 207 -3.61 16.09 -4.54
N LEU A 208 -3.06 15.82 -3.35
CA LEU A 208 -3.85 15.50 -2.16
C LEU A 208 -4.78 16.66 -1.78
N ILE A 209 -4.26 17.89 -1.73
CA ILE A 209 -5.06 19.09 -1.43
C ILE A 209 -6.16 19.28 -2.48
N LEU A 210 -5.82 19.19 -3.76
CA LEU A 210 -6.79 19.30 -4.85
C LEU A 210 -7.88 18.21 -4.76
N SER A 211 -7.51 16.98 -4.40
CA SER A 211 -8.45 15.87 -4.20
C SER A 211 -9.39 16.17 -3.04
N MET A 212 -8.89 16.69 -1.92
CA MET A 212 -9.71 17.08 -0.77
C MET A 212 -10.67 18.22 -1.12
N LEU A 213 -10.20 19.26 -1.81
CA LEU A 213 -11.03 20.39 -2.24
C LEU A 213 -12.14 19.94 -3.20
N PHE A 214 -11.80 19.10 -4.19
CA PHE A 214 -12.77 18.54 -5.13
C PHE A 214 -13.83 17.70 -4.42
N LEU A 215 -13.41 16.78 -3.54
CA LEU A 215 -14.32 15.92 -2.78
C LEU A 215 -15.24 16.73 -1.85
N ASN A 216 -14.70 17.77 -1.21
CA ASN A 216 -15.49 18.68 -0.39
C ASN A 216 -16.53 19.44 -1.24
N ALA A 217 -16.13 19.95 -2.42
CA ALA A 217 -17.01 20.68 -3.33
C ALA A 217 -18.19 19.83 -3.83
N ILE A 218 -18.02 18.52 -3.99
CA ILE A 218 -19.11 17.59 -4.37
C ILE A 218 -19.88 17.04 -3.16
N GLY A 219 -19.61 17.53 -1.95
CA GLY A 219 -20.27 17.08 -0.72
C GLY A 219 -19.91 15.66 -0.28
N TYR A 220 -18.78 15.12 -0.74
CA TYR A 220 -18.33 13.80 -0.34
C TYR A 220 -17.92 13.79 1.14
N LYS A 221 -18.56 12.93 1.92
CA LYS A 221 -18.20 12.71 3.33
C LYS A 221 -17.07 11.70 3.39
N PHE A 222 -15.93 12.12 3.95
CA PHE A 222 -14.76 11.27 4.11
C PHE A 222 -15.08 10.11 5.06
N PRO A 223 -15.12 8.85 4.59
CA PRO A 223 -15.27 7.71 5.48
C PRO A 223 -13.98 7.49 6.28
N ALA A 224 -14.12 6.91 7.48
CA ALA A 224 -12.97 6.42 8.25
C ALA A 224 -12.10 5.51 7.39
N GLN A 225 -10.80 5.64 7.58
CA GLN A 225 -9.84 4.66 7.08
C GLN A 225 -9.68 3.58 8.17
N PRO A 226 -10.06 2.31 7.93
CA PRO A 226 -10.04 1.27 8.97
C PRO A 226 -8.67 1.09 9.63
N VAL A 227 -7.59 1.30 8.88
CA VAL A 227 -6.22 1.22 9.40
C VAL A 227 -5.94 2.33 10.42
N PHE A 228 -6.45 3.55 10.21
CA PHE A 228 -6.26 4.64 11.16
C PHE A 228 -6.96 4.33 12.49
N ASP A 229 -8.23 3.90 12.44
CA ASP A 229 -9.01 3.55 13.63
C ASP A 229 -8.31 2.44 14.43
N MET A 230 -7.79 1.42 13.74
CA MET A 230 -7.04 0.33 14.34
C MET A 230 -5.80 0.82 15.12
N PHE A 231 -5.04 1.76 14.57
CA PHE A 231 -3.90 2.34 15.28
C PHE A 231 -4.33 3.20 16.46
N LEU A 232 -5.41 3.99 16.33
CA LEU A 232 -5.87 4.90 17.38
C LEU A 232 -6.48 4.15 18.57
N GLU A 233 -7.27 3.11 18.30
CA GLU A 233 -8.01 2.34 19.31
C GLU A 233 -7.16 1.28 20.01
N GLU A 234 -6.15 0.72 19.35
CA GLU A 234 -5.33 -0.35 19.92
C GLU A 234 -4.43 0.16 21.07
N LYS A 235 -4.54 -0.46 22.25
CA LYS A 235 -3.80 -0.05 23.45
C LYS A 235 -2.58 -0.92 23.75
N ARG A 236 -2.50 -2.13 23.18
CA ARG A 236 -1.42 -3.10 23.42
C ARG A 236 -0.18 -2.74 22.61
N SER A 237 0.91 -2.38 23.29
CA SER A 237 2.14 -1.90 22.66
C SER A 237 2.78 -2.89 21.68
N ASN A 238 2.70 -4.21 21.96
CA ASN A 238 3.22 -5.24 21.06
C ASN A 238 2.42 -5.35 19.76
N VAL A 239 1.08 -5.21 19.82
CA VAL A 239 0.23 -5.21 18.62
C VAL A 239 0.48 -3.96 17.79
N VAL A 240 0.59 -2.79 18.43
CA VAL A 240 0.94 -1.52 17.77
C VAL A 240 2.33 -1.57 17.12
N LEU A 241 3.32 -2.20 17.77
CA LEU A 241 4.65 -2.38 17.19
C LEU A 241 4.61 -3.28 15.96
N PHE A 242 3.93 -4.43 16.06
CA PHE A 242 3.75 -5.34 14.93
C PHE A 242 3.06 -4.63 13.75
N LEU A 243 1.97 -3.90 14.03
CA LEU A 243 1.26 -3.07 13.07
C LEU A 243 2.15 -2.06 12.38
N THR A 244 2.95 -1.34 13.16
CA THR A 244 3.91 -0.35 12.63
C THR A 244 4.89 -1.01 11.67
N VAL A 245 5.53 -2.10 12.08
CA VAL A 245 6.50 -2.80 11.23
C VAL A 245 5.84 -3.38 9.98
N PHE A 246 4.63 -3.91 10.11
CA PHE A 246 3.89 -4.46 9.00
C PHE A 246 3.51 -3.38 7.98
N VAL A 247 2.79 -2.34 8.41
CA VAL A 247 2.29 -1.28 7.52
C VAL A 247 3.41 -0.42 6.94
N ALA A 248 4.44 -0.12 7.72
CA ALA A 248 5.53 0.74 7.26
C ALA A 248 6.60 0.00 6.44
N ILE A 249 6.77 -1.32 6.63
CA ILE A 249 7.92 -2.06 6.07
C ILE A 249 7.49 -3.33 5.33
N LEU A 250 6.91 -4.31 6.04
CA LEU A 250 6.69 -5.65 5.46
C LEU A 250 5.63 -5.65 4.34
N GLY A 251 4.52 -4.94 4.55
CA GLY A 251 3.47 -4.74 3.54
C GLY A 251 4.05 -4.12 2.27
N PRO A 252 4.68 -2.93 2.35
CA PRO A 252 5.38 -2.33 1.22
C PRO A 252 6.32 -3.27 0.46
N ILE A 253 7.11 -4.10 1.16
CA ILE A 253 8.01 -5.06 0.53
C ILE A 253 7.22 -6.11 -0.29
N ILE A 254 6.21 -6.72 0.31
CA ILE A 254 5.41 -7.77 -0.35
C ILE A 254 4.62 -7.17 -1.52
N GLU A 255 4.05 -5.99 -1.32
CA GLU A 255 3.33 -5.25 -2.35
C GLU A 255 4.25 -4.89 -3.52
N GLU A 256 5.47 -4.39 -3.29
CA GLU A 256 6.41 -4.12 -4.39
C GLU A 256 6.79 -5.40 -5.15
N ILE A 257 6.98 -6.52 -4.46
CA ILE A 257 7.24 -7.82 -5.10
C ILE A 257 6.06 -8.22 -6.00
N PHE A 258 4.82 -8.06 -5.53
CA PHE A 258 3.64 -8.37 -6.32
C PHE A 258 3.44 -7.39 -7.48
N PHE A 259 3.37 -6.10 -7.21
CA PHE A 259 2.98 -5.08 -8.19
C PHE A 259 4.07 -4.77 -9.21
N ARG A 260 5.34 -4.67 -8.77
CA ARG A 260 6.46 -4.28 -9.64
C ARG A 260 7.19 -5.52 -10.14
N GLY A 261 7.57 -6.41 -9.22
CA GLY A 261 8.30 -7.63 -9.58
C GLY A 261 7.47 -8.54 -10.49
N PHE A 262 6.23 -8.84 -10.09
CA PHE A 262 5.42 -9.87 -10.74
C PHE A 262 4.43 -9.32 -11.78
N LEU A 263 3.50 -8.45 -11.37
CA LEU A 263 2.42 -7.90 -12.21
C LEU A 263 2.96 -6.98 -13.31
N TYR A 264 3.71 -5.93 -12.95
CA TYR A 264 4.26 -4.98 -13.92
C TYR A 264 5.09 -5.70 -14.98
N SER A 265 6.00 -6.61 -14.58
CA SER A 265 6.82 -7.37 -15.52
C SER A 265 6.00 -8.20 -16.51
N ALA A 266 4.89 -8.81 -16.07
CA ALA A 266 3.98 -9.56 -16.92
C ALA A 266 3.20 -8.68 -17.91
N VAL A 267 2.70 -7.53 -17.45
CA VAL A 267 1.97 -6.56 -18.29
C VAL A 267 2.92 -5.92 -19.28
N ARG A 268 4.10 -5.48 -18.84
CA ARG A 268 5.17 -4.91 -19.67
C ARG A 268 5.55 -5.86 -20.80
N LYS A 269 5.76 -7.14 -20.51
CA LYS A 269 6.07 -8.17 -21.51
C LYS A 269 5.00 -8.28 -22.61
N ARG A 270 3.72 -8.12 -22.26
CA ARG A 270 2.61 -8.31 -23.20
C ARG A 270 2.20 -7.03 -23.94
N PHE A 271 2.24 -5.88 -23.27
CA PHE A 271 1.64 -4.64 -23.74
C PHE A 271 2.61 -3.45 -23.75
N GLY A 272 3.86 -3.65 -23.36
CA GLY A 272 4.89 -2.61 -23.33
C GLY A 272 4.93 -1.81 -22.03
N VAL A 273 5.94 -0.95 -21.93
CA VAL A 273 6.29 -0.19 -20.72
C VAL A 273 5.14 0.69 -20.23
N LEU A 274 4.53 1.48 -21.12
CA LEU A 274 3.48 2.43 -20.74
C LEU A 274 2.27 1.71 -20.10
N SER A 275 1.80 0.63 -20.71
CA SER A 275 0.72 -0.17 -20.15
C SER A 275 1.12 -0.83 -18.83
N GLY A 276 2.36 -1.31 -18.71
CA GLY A 276 2.90 -1.83 -17.45
C GLY A 276 2.80 -0.80 -16.33
N VAL A 277 3.31 0.41 -16.57
CA VAL A 277 3.34 1.51 -15.59
C VAL A 277 1.92 1.91 -15.17
N LEU A 278 1.05 2.18 -16.15
CA LEU A 278 -0.29 2.69 -15.88
C LEU A 278 -1.19 1.63 -15.22
N LEU A 279 -1.17 0.39 -15.71
CA LEU A 279 -2.04 -0.66 -15.18
C LEU A 279 -1.59 -1.14 -13.80
N SER A 280 -0.28 -1.28 -13.55
CA SER A 280 0.17 -1.67 -12.21
C SER A 280 -0.13 -0.60 -11.18
N ALA A 281 0.07 0.69 -11.51
CA ALA A 281 -0.25 1.81 -10.63
C ALA A 281 -1.75 1.97 -10.36
N ALA A 282 -2.59 1.81 -11.39
CA ALA A 282 -4.04 1.88 -11.24
C ALA A 282 -4.56 0.74 -10.35
N LEU A 283 -4.13 -0.50 -10.59
CA LEU A 283 -4.51 -1.65 -9.78
C LEU A 283 -4.00 -1.52 -8.33
N PHE A 284 -2.78 -1.01 -8.14
CA PHE A 284 -2.22 -0.71 -6.82
C PHE A 284 -3.14 0.26 -6.05
N SER A 285 -3.50 1.39 -6.65
CA SER A 285 -4.37 2.39 -6.00
C SER A 285 -5.79 1.86 -5.73
N MET A 286 -6.36 1.07 -6.64
CA MET A 286 -7.70 0.49 -6.47
C MET A 286 -7.79 -0.42 -5.23
N LEU A 287 -6.74 -1.16 -4.89
CA LEU A 287 -6.75 -2.04 -3.71
C LEU A 287 -6.65 -1.30 -2.37
N HIS A 288 -6.26 -0.03 -2.36
CA HIS A 288 -6.15 0.75 -1.12
C HIS A 288 -7.51 1.25 -0.60
N THR A 289 -8.59 1.14 -1.38
CA THR A 289 -9.97 1.51 -0.99
C THR A 289 -10.12 2.90 -0.36
N ASN A 290 -9.19 3.82 -0.64
CA ASN A 290 -9.16 5.17 -0.11
C ASN A 290 -9.45 6.17 -1.23
N VAL A 291 -10.69 6.68 -1.29
CA VAL A 291 -11.13 7.61 -2.34
C VAL A 291 -10.30 8.90 -2.33
N THR A 292 -10.03 9.47 -1.15
CA THR A 292 -9.21 10.70 -1.03
C THR A 292 -7.77 10.47 -1.46
N GLY A 293 -7.22 9.31 -1.11
CA GLY A 293 -5.86 8.91 -1.45
C GLY A 293 -5.70 8.40 -2.89
N PHE A 294 -6.78 8.14 -3.61
CA PHE A 294 -6.73 7.42 -4.88
C PHE A 294 -5.80 8.07 -5.91
N ALA A 295 -5.95 9.38 -6.14
CA ALA A 295 -5.12 10.14 -7.08
C ALA A 295 -3.64 10.21 -6.66
N PRO A 296 -3.28 10.61 -5.42
CA PRO A 296 -1.88 10.61 -5.01
C PRO A 296 -1.26 9.22 -4.98
N ILE A 297 -2.01 8.16 -4.64
CA ILE A 297 -1.53 6.77 -4.66
C ILE A 297 -1.26 6.31 -6.10
N ILE A 298 -2.07 6.71 -7.10
CA ILE A 298 -1.76 6.43 -8.51
C ILE A 298 -0.43 7.07 -8.91
N ILE A 299 -0.20 8.34 -8.56
CA ILE A 299 1.03 9.06 -8.91
C ILE A 299 2.25 8.40 -8.27
N LEU A 300 2.15 8.04 -6.98
CA LEU A 300 3.18 7.29 -6.28
C LEU A 300 3.39 5.92 -6.96
N GLY A 301 2.30 5.27 -7.37
CA GLY A 301 2.30 4.02 -8.11
C GLY A 301 3.10 4.08 -9.41
N ILE A 302 2.86 5.13 -10.20
CA ILE A 302 3.55 5.44 -11.45
C ILE A 302 5.04 5.68 -11.19
N LEU A 303 5.38 6.48 -10.17
CA LEU A 303 6.77 6.75 -9.81
C LEU A 303 7.51 5.45 -9.49
N MET A 304 6.93 4.60 -8.66
CA MET A 304 7.55 3.32 -8.27
C MET A 304 7.71 2.38 -9.47
N ALA A 305 6.72 2.29 -10.36
CA ALA A 305 6.85 1.50 -11.59
C ALA A 305 7.94 2.05 -12.52
N PHE A 306 8.05 3.38 -12.65
CA PHE A 306 9.10 4.03 -13.43
C PHE A 306 10.50 3.81 -12.85
N LEU A 307 10.65 3.91 -11.52
CA LEU A 307 11.90 3.58 -10.83
C LEU A 307 12.29 2.13 -11.03
N TYR A 308 11.32 1.21 -10.95
CA TYR A 308 11.58 -0.20 -11.24
C TYR A 308 12.04 -0.42 -12.68
N GLU A 309 11.37 0.19 -13.66
CA GLU A 309 11.75 0.09 -15.08
C GLU A 309 13.16 0.60 -15.36
N THR A 310 13.52 1.74 -14.77
CA THR A 310 14.80 2.41 -15.02
C THR A 310 15.96 1.77 -14.26
N THR A 311 15.72 1.28 -13.04
CA THR A 311 16.78 0.67 -12.22
C THR A 311 16.90 -0.84 -12.39
N GLY A 312 15.82 -1.51 -12.79
CA GLY A 312 15.71 -2.97 -12.76
C GLY A 312 15.75 -3.58 -11.36
N SER A 313 15.58 -2.76 -10.31
CA SER A 313 15.69 -3.18 -8.90
C SER A 313 14.43 -2.80 -8.13
N LEU A 314 13.95 -3.72 -7.29
CA LEU A 314 12.85 -3.44 -6.36
C LEU A 314 13.27 -2.56 -5.18
N VAL A 315 14.57 -2.40 -4.94
CA VAL A 315 15.06 -1.61 -3.80
C VAL A 315 14.66 -0.14 -3.92
N ALA A 316 14.68 0.43 -5.13
CA ALA A 316 14.31 1.82 -5.35
C ALA A 316 12.82 2.10 -5.07
N PRO A 317 11.85 1.37 -5.65
CA PRO A 317 10.44 1.55 -5.30
C PRO A 317 10.12 1.14 -3.86
N MET A 318 10.76 0.10 -3.30
CA MET A 318 10.60 -0.26 -1.88
C MET A 318 11.00 0.89 -0.95
N ALA A 319 12.12 1.57 -1.24
CA ALA A 319 12.54 2.73 -0.45
C ALA A 319 11.48 3.84 -0.50
N VAL A 320 10.95 4.17 -1.68
CA VAL A 320 9.86 5.16 -1.84
C VAL A 320 8.64 4.77 -1.00
N HIS A 321 8.20 3.52 -1.12
CA HIS A 321 7.00 3.04 -0.45
C HIS A 321 7.15 3.01 1.07
N ILE A 322 8.27 2.47 1.57
CA ILE A 322 8.58 2.41 3.01
C ILE A 322 8.65 3.82 3.60
N ILE A 323 9.30 4.77 2.93
CA ILE A 323 9.37 6.16 3.39
C ILE A 323 7.98 6.77 3.45
N HIS A 324 7.17 6.59 2.40
CA HIS A 324 5.80 7.12 2.36
C HIS A 324 4.95 6.57 3.51
N ASN A 325 4.89 5.24 3.67
CA ASN A 325 4.10 4.63 4.72
C ASN A 325 4.63 4.95 6.12
N SER A 326 5.95 5.06 6.29
CA SER A 326 6.55 5.47 7.58
C SER A 326 6.11 6.88 7.97
N ILE A 327 6.04 7.82 7.01
CA ILE A 327 5.54 9.19 7.26
C ILE A 327 4.06 9.15 7.67
N ILE A 328 3.23 8.37 6.97
CA ILE A 328 1.81 8.22 7.30
C ILE A 328 1.62 7.62 8.70
N VAL A 329 2.34 6.54 9.03
CA VAL A 329 2.28 5.90 10.36
C VAL A 329 2.79 6.86 11.45
N GLY A 330 3.86 7.61 11.20
CA GLY A 330 4.33 8.66 12.11
C GLY A 330 3.28 9.74 12.37
N PHE A 331 2.55 10.16 11.34
CA PHE A 331 1.44 11.10 11.48
C PHE A 331 0.30 10.53 12.32
N VAL A 332 -0.03 9.24 12.15
CA VAL A 332 -1.04 8.56 12.98
C VAL A 332 -0.64 8.56 14.45
N PHE A 333 0.62 8.28 14.77
CA PHE A 333 1.10 8.33 16.15
C PHE A 333 1.02 9.72 16.77
N PHE A 334 1.30 10.76 15.99
CA PHE A 334 1.13 12.13 16.43
C PHE A 334 -0.32 12.43 16.83
N ILE A 335 -1.29 12.07 15.97
CA ILE A 335 -2.71 12.25 16.29
C ILE A 335 -3.08 11.45 17.55
N LYS A 336 -2.58 10.23 17.69
CA LYS A 336 -2.82 9.39 18.86
C LYS A 336 -2.34 10.02 20.16
N GLU A 337 -1.14 10.61 20.17
CA GLU A 337 -0.61 11.29 21.36
C GLU A 337 -1.42 12.54 21.71
N LEU A 338 -1.84 13.33 20.71
CA LEU A 338 -2.71 14.50 20.95
C LEU A 338 -4.07 14.13 21.56
N ILE A 339 -4.64 12.98 21.18
CA ILE A 339 -5.89 12.50 21.76
C ILE A 339 -5.69 12.09 23.22
N ARG A 340 -4.56 11.44 23.56
CA ARG A 340 -4.29 10.89 24.90
C ARG A 340 -3.94 11.95 25.96
N GLY A 341 -3.32 13.07 25.57
CA GLY A 341 -2.87 14.15 26.49
C GLY A 341 -1.49 13.91 27.10
#